data_AF-F1VZT1-F1
#
_entry.id   AF-F1VZT1-F1
#
_cell.length_a   1.000
_cell.length_b   1.000
_cell.length_c   1.000
_cell.angle_alpha   90.00
_cell.angle_beta   90.00
_cell.angle_gamma   90.00
#
_symmetry.space_group_name_H-M   'P 1'
#
loop_
_entity.id
_entity.type
_entity.pdbx_description
1 polymer ?
#
loop_
_entity_poly.entity_id
_entity_poly.type
_entity_poly.pdbx_seq_one_letter_code
_entity_poly.pdbx_strand_id
1 'polypeptide(L)'
;MRPSPVFDNVTSPRQFRSVDLFKIVAVQLIVLQHLAFYGPMSDQVELVAPALIAWLDDYARIAVQVFLVTGGFLAARSLSPTGTPGIARPWHTIGRRYLKLVPPFLAATLLAVAASALASMWMTHASISAPPTIRQLAAHALLLHGVLGYASLSAGAWYVAIDFQLYALMTLLLWMSGALAARRPAPWLLPGLVVGLAALSLLVVNRDAAWDDWAPYFFGSYGLGAIAWWARDLRRSPIAARLLLGAILLPAVVALMLDFRSRIALAVVLACALVIINRSAIGHALNQDHRLNWIDRLGKMSYSVFLIHFPVCLVINAWFNHFAPATPLWQGLGMLTAWIGSLLAGALFHRWIELPLGQLSAFGQRRAGSASAIR
;
A
#
# COMPACT_ATOMS: atom_id res chain seq x y z
N MET A 1 3.01 33.51 43.65
CA MET A 1 3.61 32.35 42.96
C MET A 1 2.80 32.07 41.70
N ARG A 2 3.39 32.24 40.51
CA ARG A 2 2.74 31.89 39.24
C ARG A 2 2.81 30.37 39.07
N PRO A 3 1.73 29.68 38.67
CA PRO A 3 1.82 28.27 38.32
C PRO A 3 2.54 28.11 36.98
N SER A 4 3.56 27.26 36.98
CA SER A 4 4.35 26.86 35.81
C SER A 4 3.48 26.13 34.78
N PRO A 5 3.56 26.46 33.48
CA PRO A 5 2.86 25.69 32.46
C PRO A 5 3.59 24.36 32.25
N VAL A 6 2.92 23.26 32.58
CA VAL A 6 3.31 21.92 32.13
C VAL A 6 3.12 21.92 30.62
N PHE A 7 4.22 21.98 29.88
CA PHE A 7 4.20 21.69 28.45
C PHE A 7 3.76 20.24 28.29
N ASP A 8 2.52 20.05 27.84
CA ASP A 8 2.07 18.81 27.27
C ASP A 8 3.06 18.42 26.17
N ASN A 9 3.88 17.42 26.47
CA ASN A 9 4.68 16.72 25.47
C ASN A 9 3.70 16.15 24.45
N VAL A 10 3.52 16.87 23.35
CA VAL A 10 2.90 16.39 22.11
C VAL A 10 3.76 15.21 21.68
N THR A 11 3.40 14.02 22.15
CA THR A 11 4.07 12.79 21.75
C THR A 11 3.98 12.68 20.23
N SER A 12 5.13 12.85 19.57
CA SER A 12 5.30 12.58 18.15
C SER A 12 4.65 11.22 17.87
N PRO A 13 3.73 11.10 16.91
CA PRO A 13 3.02 9.84 16.70
C PRO A 13 4.04 8.76 16.38
N ARG A 14 4.28 7.80 17.32
CA ARG A 14 5.31 6.75 17.20
C ARG A 14 5.30 6.15 15.80
N GLN A 15 6.25 6.54 14.95
CA GLN A 15 6.43 5.95 13.62
C GLN A 15 7.06 4.57 13.79
N PHE A 16 6.67 3.63 12.93
CA PHE A 16 7.21 2.27 12.96
C PHE A 16 8.22 2.17 11.83
N ARG A 17 9.50 2.43 12.14
CA ARG A 17 10.55 2.44 11.12
C ARG A 17 10.74 1.11 10.43
N SER A 18 10.39 0.00 11.08
CA SER A 18 10.33 -1.30 10.42
C SER A 18 9.32 -1.33 9.28
N VAL A 19 8.12 -0.75 9.48
CA VAL A 19 7.10 -0.62 8.43
C VAL A 19 7.61 0.26 7.29
N ASP A 20 8.24 1.39 7.62
CA ASP A 20 8.78 2.29 6.59
C ASP A 20 9.94 1.65 5.82
N LEU A 21 10.84 0.92 6.48
CA LEU A 21 11.92 0.17 5.82
C LEU A 21 11.37 -0.87 4.85
N PHE A 22 10.37 -1.67 5.27
CA PHE A 22 9.75 -2.65 4.39
C PHE A 22 9.10 -1.98 3.17
N LYS A 23 8.39 -0.86 3.36
CA LYS A 23 7.81 -0.09 2.25
C LYS A 23 8.87 0.48 1.31
N ILE A 24 10.00 0.96 1.83
CA ILE A 24 11.12 1.47 1.04
C ILE A 24 11.66 0.36 0.13
N VAL A 25 11.95 -0.82 0.69
CA VAL A 25 12.44 -1.96 -0.09
C VAL A 25 11.40 -2.39 -1.12
N ALA A 26 10.13 -2.51 -0.71
CA ALA A 26 9.04 -2.92 -1.58
C ALA A 26 8.84 -1.96 -2.76
N VAL A 27 8.90 -0.65 -2.53
CA VAL A 27 8.75 0.31 -3.64
C VAL A 27 9.91 0.20 -4.63
N GLN A 28 11.14 -0.05 -4.18
CA GLN A 28 12.27 -0.27 -5.10
C GLN A 28 12.01 -1.51 -5.98
N LEU A 29 11.64 -2.63 -5.36
CA LEU A 29 11.36 -3.87 -6.08
C LEU A 29 10.22 -3.71 -7.08
N ILE A 30 9.16 -2.98 -6.73
CA ILE A 30 8.07 -2.69 -7.65
C ILE A 30 8.54 -1.83 -8.83
N VAL A 31 9.31 -0.77 -8.60
CA VAL A 31 9.83 0.06 -9.70
C VAL A 31 10.72 -0.76 -10.62
N LEU A 32 11.62 -1.57 -10.07
CA LEU A 32 12.53 -2.42 -10.84
C LEU A 32 11.78 -3.52 -11.61
N GLN A 33 10.76 -4.15 -11.00
CA GLN A 33 9.83 -5.05 -11.69
C GLN A 33 9.20 -4.37 -12.90
N HIS A 34 8.71 -3.14 -12.74
CA HIS A 34 8.06 -2.42 -13.82
C HIS A 34 9.05 -2.05 -14.92
N LEU A 35 10.31 -1.80 -14.58
CA LEU A 35 11.36 -1.61 -15.59
C LEU A 35 11.72 -2.89 -16.32
N ALA A 36 11.69 -4.04 -15.63
CA ALA A 36 11.94 -5.35 -16.23
C ALA A 36 10.78 -5.83 -17.11
N PHE A 37 9.54 -5.43 -16.78
CA PHE A 37 8.34 -5.84 -17.52
C PHE A 37 7.93 -4.86 -18.65
N TYR A 38 8.14 -3.55 -18.45
CA TYR A 38 7.68 -2.54 -19.39
C TYR A 38 8.81 -2.01 -20.27
N GLY A 39 8.78 -2.44 -21.53
CA GLY A 39 9.41 -1.78 -22.67
C GLY A 39 10.81 -2.29 -23.04
N PRO A 40 11.27 -1.93 -24.24
CA PRO A 40 12.41 -2.54 -24.94
C PRO A 40 13.78 -2.39 -24.28
N MET A 41 13.93 -1.47 -23.31
CA MET A 41 15.21 -1.35 -22.58
C MET A 41 15.58 -2.65 -21.86
N SER A 42 14.58 -3.32 -21.28
CA SER A 42 14.79 -4.55 -20.51
C SER A 42 15.23 -5.72 -21.40
N ASP A 43 14.65 -5.86 -22.59
CA ASP A 43 15.01 -6.87 -23.60
C ASP A 43 16.51 -6.85 -23.92
N GLN A 44 17.11 -5.66 -24.00
CA GLN A 44 18.55 -5.52 -24.30
C GLN A 44 19.42 -5.86 -23.10
N VAL A 45 18.96 -5.57 -21.88
CA VAL A 45 19.69 -5.93 -20.65
C VAL A 45 19.58 -7.43 -20.37
N GLU A 46 18.47 -8.06 -20.75
CA GLU A 46 18.25 -9.49 -20.61
C GLU A 46 19.32 -10.31 -21.35
N LEU A 47 19.83 -9.81 -22.49
CA LEU A 47 20.90 -10.47 -23.25
C LEU A 47 22.19 -10.69 -22.43
N VAL A 48 22.48 -9.82 -21.45
CA VAL A 48 23.71 -9.89 -20.63
C VAL A 48 23.45 -10.24 -19.17
N ALA A 49 22.21 -10.07 -18.69
CA ALA A 49 21.80 -10.38 -17.33
C ALA A 49 20.43 -11.08 -17.27
N PRO A 50 20.24 -12.21 -17.97
CA PRO A 50 18.93 -12.83 -18.16
C PRO A 50 18.30 -13.27 -16.84
N ALA A 51 19.09 -13.88 -15.96
CA ALA A 51 18.62 -14.32 -14.64
C ALA A 51 18.12 -13.16 -13.76
N LEU A 52 18.72 -11.96 -13.90
CA LEU A 52 18.30 -10.80 -13.12
C LEU A 52 16.96 -10.25 -13.63
N ILE A 53 16.84 -10.05 -14.95
CA ILE A 53 15.60 -9.54 -15.56
C ILE A 53 14.45 -10.52 -15.33
N ALA A 54 14.66 -11.82 -15.57
CA ALA A 54 13.65 -12.84 -15.30
C ALA A 54 13.24 -12.86 -13.82
N TRP A 55 14.19 -12.76 -12.88
CA TRP A 55 13.85 -12.71 -11.47
C TRP A 55 13.05 -11.46 -11.09
N LEU A 56 13.45 -10.31 -11.64
CA LEU A 56 12.74 -9.05 -11.47
C LEU A 56 11.38 -9.06 -12.13
N ASP A 57 11.12 -9.85 -13.15
CA ASP A 57 9.82 -9.94 -13.80
C ASP A 57 8.87 -10.92 -13.11
N ASP A 58 9.38 -12.10 -12.74
CA ASP A 58 8.53 -13.14 -12.16
C ASP A 58 8.20 -12.88 -10.68
N TYR A 59 9.18 -12.41 -9.91
CA TYR A 59 9.10 -12.45 -8.45
C TYR A 59 8.92 -11.08 -7.80
N ALA A 60 9.51 -10.00 -8.33
CA ALA A 60 9.49 -8.72 -7.62
C ALA A 60 8.07 -8.11 -7.49
N ARG A 61 7.12 -8.50 -8.36
CA ARG A 61 5.70 -8.12 -8.28
C ARG A 61 5.04 -8.55 -6.97
N ILE A 62 5.52 -9.62 -6.32
CA ILE A 62 4.96 -10.05 -5.04
C ILE A 62 5.25 -9.06 -3.91
N ALA A 63 6.18 -8.11 -4.10
CA ALA A 63 6.45 -7.04 -3.13
C ALA A 63 5.22 -6.18 -2.80
N VAL A 64 4.17 -6.18 -3.63
CA VAL A 64 2.87 -5.58 -3.32
C VAL A 64 2.29 -6.10 -1.99
N GLN A 65 2.57 -7.35 -1.63
CA GLN A 65 2.13 -7.94 -0.36
C GLN A 65 2.64 -7.16 0.86
N VAL A 66 3.79 -6.50 0.73
CA VAL A 66 4.31 -5.62 1.77
C VAL A 66 3.35 -4.48 2.07
N PHE A 67 2.80 -3.86 1.03
CA PHE A 67 1.84 -2.77 1.19
C PHE A 67 0.50 -3.24 1.74
N LEU A 68 0.03 -4.43 1.35
CA LEU A 68 -1.21 -5.02 1.89
C LEU A 68 -1.10 -5.31 3.39
N VAL A 69 -0.04 -6.01 3.82
CA VAL A 69 0.18 -6.36 5.23
C VAL A 69 0.42 -5.09 6.07
N THR A 70 1.27 -4.18 5.60
CA THR A 70 1.52 -2.93 6.33
C THR A 70 0.29 -2.02 6.35
N GLY A 71 -0.52 -2.03 5.29
CA GLY A 71 -1.80 -1.35 5.20
C GLY A 71 -2.76 -1.82 6.29
N GLY A 72 -2.94 -3.14 6.44
CA GLY A 72 -3.77 -3.72 7.50
C GLY A 72 -3.24 -3.44 8.91
N PHE A 73 -1.92 -3.51 9.10
CA PHE A 73 -1.26 -3.17 10.35
C PHE A 73 -1.53 -1.71 10.76
N LEU A 74 -1.40 -0.77 9.81
CA LEU A 74 -1.64 0.66 10.04
C LEU A 74 -3.14 0.99 10.16
N ALA A 75 -4.00 0.24 9.49
CA ALA A 75 -5.44 0.36 9.64
C ALA A 75 -5.88 -0.05 11.04
N ALA A 76 -5.46 -1.23 11.53
CA ALA A 76 -5.72 -1.66 12.91
C ALA A 76 -5.18 -0.64 13.92
N ARG A 77 -3.97 -0.12 13.73
CA ARG A 77 -3.41 0.97 14.55
C ARG A 77 -4.31 2.19 14.64
N SER A 78 -4.83 2.64 13.50
CA SER A 78 -5.53 3.93 13.41
C SER A 78 -7.00 3.83 13.76
N LEU A 79 -7.64 2.69 13.46
CA LEU A 79 -9.07 2.48 13.60
C LEU A 79 -9.45 1.77 14.91
N SER A 80 -8.70 0.75 15.31
CA SER A 80 -8.96 -0.01 16.55
C SER A 80 -7.66 -0.53 17.17
N PRO A 81 -6.86 0.35 17.83
CA PRO A 81 -5.55 0.01 18.34
C PRO A 81 -5.57 -1.17 19.33
N THR A 82 -6.62 -1.27 20.13
CA THR A 82 -6.85 -2.30 21.16
C THR A 82 -7.72 -3.46 20.65
N GLY A 83 -8.13 -3.45 19.38
CA GLY A 83 -9.00 -4.47 18.80
C GLY A 83 -10.44 -4.41 19.32
N THR A 84 -10.85 -3.30 19.93
CA THR A 84 -12.23 -3.10 20.38
C THR A 84 -13.17 -2.86 19.20
N PRO A 85 -14.39 -3.42 19.24
CA PRO A 85 -15.40 -3.18 18.21
C PRO A 85 -15.92 -1.74 18.23
N GLY A 86 -16.42 -1.28 17.08
CA GLY A 86 -17.17 -0.04 16.97
C GLY A 86 -16.44 1.13 16.32
N ILE A 87 -17.16 1.81 15.43
CA ILE A 87 -16.82 3.12 14.89
C ILE A 87 -18.11 3.92 14.67
N ALA A 88 -18.17 5.16 15.16
CA ALA A 88 -19.44 5.91 15.20
C ALA A 88 -19.91 6.39 13.82
N ARG A 89 -18.99 6.83 12.95
CA ARG A 89 -19.31 7.44 11.65
C ARG A 89 -18.53 6.74 10.52
N PRO A 90 -18.89 5.51 10.12
CA PRO A 90 -18.12 4.71 9.15
C PRO A 90 -17.96 5.42 7.80
N TRP A 91 -19.05 5.98 7.25
CA TRP A 91 -19.03 6.69 5.95
C TRP A 91 -18.13 7.91 5.96
N HIS A 92 -18.10 8.66 7.07
CA HIS A 92 -17.19 9.77 7.23
C HIS A 92 -15.73 9.29 7.26
N THR A 93 -15.43 8.20 7.99
CA THR A 93 -14.08 7.61 8.02
C THR A 93 -13.62 7.12 6.65
N ILE A 94 -14.49 6.47 5.88
CA ILE A 94 -14.23 6.04 4.50
C ILE A 94 -13.99 7.25 3.60
N GLY A 95 -14.88 8.26 3.65
CA GLY A 95 -14.74 9.49 2.88
C GLY A 95 -13.44 10.24 3.20
N ARG A 96 -12.99 10.26 4.46
CA ARG A 96 -11.69 10.84 4.83
C ARG A 96 -10.52 10.11 4.19
N ARG A 97 -10.57 8.77 4.10
CA ARG A 97 -9.54 7.99 3.40
C ARG A 97 -9.56 8.28 1.91
N TYR A 98 -10.75 8.30 1.30
CA TYR A 98 -10.93 8.61 -0.12
C TYR A 98 -10.31 9.97 -0.48
N LEU A 99 -10.67 11.03 0.26
CA LEU A 99 -10.17 12.39 -0.01
C LEU A 99 -8.66 12.54 0.19
N LYS A 100 -8.05 11.69 1.03
CA LYS A 100 -6.58 11.67 1.18
C LYS A 100 -5.90 10.93 0.02
N LEU A 101 -6.52 9.86 -0.47
CA LEU A 101 -5.91 8.93 -1.42
C LEU A 101 -6.08 9.38 -2.87
N VAL A 102 -7.31 9.77 -3.24
CA VAL A 102 -7.73 9.95 -4.63
C VAL A 102 -7.14 11.18 -5.32
N PRO A 103 -7.03 12.37 -4.70
CA PRO A 103 -6.53 13.54 -5.42
C PRO A 103 -5.09 13.38 -5.93
N PRO A 104 -4.10 12.92 -5.11
CA PRO A 104 -2.77 12.62 -5.63
C PRO A 104 -2.79 11.49 -6.67
N PHE A 105 -3.61 10.46 -6.46
CA PHE A 105 -3.73 9.36 -7.43
C PHE A 105 -4.26 9.83 -8.80
N LEU A 106 -5.24 10.73 -8.83
CA LEU A 106 -5.76 11.32 -10.06
C LEU A 106 -4.71 12.18 -10.77
N ALA A 107 -3.95 12.99 -10.03
CA ALA A 107 -2.84 13.75 -10.60
C ALA A 107 -1.81 12.82 -11.26
N ALA A 108 -1.43 11.73 -10.60
CA ALA A 108 -0.52 10.74 -11.17
C ALA A 108 -1.12 10.00 -12.38
N THR A 109 -2.43 9.73 -12.37
CA THR A 109 -3.14 9.11 -13.50
C THR A 109 -3.13 10.03 -14.72
N LEU A 110 -3.40 11.32 -14.55
CA LEU A 110 -3.33 12.30 -15.63
C LEU A 110 -1.92 12.45 -16.18
N LEU A 111 -0.90 12.42 -15.31
CA LEU A 111 0.50 12.40 -15.72
C LEU A 111 0.84 11.12 -16.50
N ALA A 112 0.29 9.97 -16.14
CA ALA A 112 0.44 8.71 -16.89
C ALA A 112 -0.20 8.77 -18.28
N VAL A 113 -1.37 9.42 -18.40
CA VAL A 113 -2.02 9.67 -19.70
C VAL A 113 -1.16 10.58 -20.57
N ALA A 114 -0.66 11.70 -20.02
CA ALA A 114 0.24 12.60 -20.74
C ALA A 114 1.56 11.92 -21.14
N ALA A 115 2.13 11.12 -20.25
CA ALA A 115 3.33 10.32 -20.52
C ALA A 115 3.09 9.28 -21.62
N SER A 116 1.92 8.65 -21.66
CA SER A 116 1.56 7.69 -22.73
C SER A 116 1.45 8.39 -24.08
N ALA A 117 0.82 9.57 -24.13
CA ALA A 117 0.76 10.38 -25.35
C ALA A 117 2.17 10.80 -25.81
N LEU A 118 3.04 11.24 -24.90
CA LEU A 118 4.43 11.60 -25.21
C LEU A 118 5.24 10.39 -25.71
N ALA A 119 5.17 9.26 -25.00
CA ALA A 119 5.87 8.04 -25.36
C ALA A 119 5.45 7.49 -26.73
N SER A 120 4.16 7.63 -27.08
CA SER A 120 3.64 7.19 -28.37
C SER A 120 4.25 7.90 -29.58
N MET A 121 4.88 9.08 -29.38
CA MET A 121 5.60 9.79 -30.44
C MET A 121 6.97 9.17 -30.74
N TRP A 122 7.54 8.38 -29.83
CA TRP A 122 8.90 7.84 -29.94
C TRP A 122 8.95 6.31 -29.98
N MET A 123 7.90 5.62 -29.53
CA MET A 123 7.86 4.17 -29.42
C MET A 123 6.44 3.63 -29.64
N THR A 124 6.34 2.44 -30.23
CA THR A 124 5.12 1.62 -30.23
C THR A 124 5.37 0.39 -29.36
N HIS A 125 4.63 0.23 -28.26
CA HIS A 125 4.80 -0.88 -27.34
C HIS A 125 3.50 -1.14 -26.56
N ALA A 126 3.26 -2.37 -26.12
CA ALA A 126 2.05 -2.77 -25.38
C ALA A 126 1.91 -2.07 -24.01
N SER A 127 2.99 -1.47 -23.51
CA SER A 127 3.01 -0.68 -22.27
C SER A 127 2.37 0.70 -22.40
N ILE A 128 2.18 1.19 -23.63
CA ILE A 128 1.58 2.51 -23.88
C ILE A 128 0.06 2.37 -23.83
N SER A 129 -0.57 3.09 -22.92
CA SER A 129 -2.03 3.10 -22.81
C SER A 129 -2.66 3.86 -23.97
N ALA A 130 -3.76 3.33 -24.51
CA ALA A 130 -4.60 4.07 -25.45
C ALA A 130 -5.18 5.34 -24.80
N PRO A 131 -5.54 6.37 -25.59
CA PRO A 131 -6.20 7.56 -25.06
C PRO A 131 -7.45 7.20 -24.24
N PRO A 132 -7.56 7.66 -22.99
CA PRO A 132 -8.63 7.24 -22.11
C PRO A 132 -9.96 7.88 -22.51
N THR A 133 -11.05 7.13 -22.33
CA THR A 133 -12.40 7.70 -22.41
C THR A 133 -12.76 8.45 -21.13
N ILE A 134 -13.73 9.38 -21.22
CA ILE A 134 -14.26 10.07 -20.03
C ILE A 134 -14.81 9.07 -19.00
N ARG A 135 -15.45 7.99 -19.47
CA ARG A 135 -15.99 6.93 -18.59
C ARG A 135 -14.88 6.18 -17.86
N GLN A 136 -13.77 5.88 -18.53
CA GLN A 136 -12.61 5.25 -17.91
C GLN A 136 -11.97 6.17 -16.86
N LEU A 137 -11.82 7.46 -17.15
CA LEU A 137 -11.32 8.45 -16.18
C LEU A 137 -12.24 8.56 -14.96
N ALA A 138 -13.56 8.58 -15.17
CA ALA A 138 -14.53 8.56 -14.08
C ALA A 138 -14.44 7.28 -13.24
N ALA A 139 -14.26 6.12 -13.87
CA ALA A 139 -14.06 4.85 -13.17
C ALA A 139 -12.77 4.83 -12.35
N HIS A 140 -11.70 5.48 -12.83
CA HIS A 140 -10.47 5.67 -12.04
C HIS A 140 -10.71 6.61 -10.86
N ALA A 141 -11.40 7.74 -11.07
CA ALA A 141 -11.74 8.66 -9.98
C ALA A 141 -12.54 7.99 -8.87
N LEU A 142 -13.50 7.13 -9.23
CA LEU A 142 -14.31 6.37 -8.28
C LEU A 142 -13.61 5.13 -7.71
N LEU A 143 -12.40 4.80 -8.18
CA LEU A 143 -11.66 3.58 -7.84
C LEU A 143 -12.43 2.28 -8.19
N LEU A 144 -13.21 2.31 -9.29
CA LEU A 144 -14.03 1.20 -9.79
C LEU A 144 -13.52 0.63 -11.12
N HIS A 145 -12.37 1.10 -11.63
CA HIS A 145 -11.88 0.74 -12.97
C HIS A 145 -11.71 -0.78 -13.18
N GLY A 146 -11.06 -1.50 -12.26
CA GLY A 146 -10.89 -2.97 -12.38
C GLY A 146 -12.23 -3.71 -12.37
N VAL A 147 -13.07 -3.44 -11.38
CA VAL A 147 -14.42 -4.03 -11.24
C VAL A 147 -15.31 -3.80 -12.47
N LEU A 148 -15.17 -2.64 -13.12
CA LEU A 148 -15.93 -2.30 -14.33
C LEU A 148 -15.25 -2.78 -15.63
N GLY A 149 -14.13 -3.51 -15.55
CA GLY A 149 -13.40 -4.07 -16.69
C GLY A 149 -12.57 -3.05 -17.48
N TYR A 150 -12.31 -1.86 -16.92
CA TYR A 150 -11.42 -0.88 -17.55
C TYR A 150 -9.95 -1.19 -17.25
N ALA A 151 -9.13 -1.20 -18.30
CA ALA A 151 -7.68 -1.29 -18.17
C ALA A 151 -7.12 -0.16 -17.30
N SER A 152 -6.11 -0.51 -16.50
CA SER A 152 -5.42 0.41 -15.61
C SER A 152 -4.56 1.41 -16.40
N LEU A 153 -4.75 2.71 -16.19
CA LEU A 153 -3.98 3.77 -16.86
C LEU A 153 -2.58 3.99 -16.26
N SER A 154 -2.29 3.35 -15.13
CA SER A 154 -0.98 3.38 -14.47
C SER A 154 -0.76 2.05 -13.75
N ALA A 155 0.48 1.59 -13.74
CA ALA A 155 0.98 0.46 -12.94
C ALA A 155 0.35 0.31 -11.55
N GLY A 156 0.24 1.42 -10.82
CA GLY A 156 -0.18 1.43 -9.43
C GLY A 156 -1.70 1.55 -9.22
N ALA A 157 -2.50 1.84 -10.25
CA ALA A 157 -3.90 2.24 -10.07
C ALA A 157 -4.76 1.14 -9.45
N TRP A 158 -4.56 -0.10 -9.88
CA TRP A 158 -5.22 -1.28 -9.34
C TRP A 158 -4.99 -1.40 -7.82
N TYR A 159 -3.74 -1.26 -7.36
CA TYR A 159 -3.42 -1.35 -5.93
C TYR A 159 -4.12 -0.25 -5.12
N VAL A 160 -4.19 0.98 -5.64
CA VAL A 160 -4.87 2.10 -4.97
C VAL A 160 -6.35 1.79 -4.76
N ALA A 161 -7.01 1.21 -5.77
CA ALA A 161 -8.40 0.78 -5.64
C ALA A 161 -8.56 -0.32 -4.58
N ILE A 162 -7.72 -1.37 -4.62
CA ILE A 162 -7.75 -2.45 -3.65
C ILE A 162 -7.49 -1.96 -2.21
N ASP A 163 -6.49 -1.09 -1.99
CA ASP A 163 -6.18 -0.51 -0.67
C ASP A 163 -7.37 0.27 -0.11
N PHE A 164 -8.06 1.04 -0.96
CA PHE A 164 -9.29 1.73 -0.56
C PHE A 164 -10.41 0.76 -0.19
N GLN A 165 -10.67 -0.25 -1.03
CA GLN A 165 -11.70 -1.24 -0.74
C GLN A 165 -11.41 -2.01 0.56
N LEU A 166 -10.15 -2.39 0.82
CA LEU A 166 -9.73 -3.06 2.05
C LEU A 166 -9.92 -2.18 3.28
N TYR A 167 -9.57 -0.89 3.19
CA TYR A 167 -9.80 0.06 4.27
C TYR A 167 -11.29 0.27 4.55
N ALA A 168 -12.11 0.36 3.50
CA ALA A 168 -13.56 0.46 3.61
C ALA A 168 -14.15 -0.79 4.26
N LEU A 169 -13.75 -1.99 3.81
CA LEU A 169 -14.17 -3.26 4.36
C LEU A 169 -13.81 -3.38 5.85
N MET A 170 -12.58 -3.06 6.25
CA MET A 170 -12.18 -3.03 7.66
C MET A 170 -13.04 -2.03 8.46
N THR A 171 -13.30 -0.84 7.93
CA THR A 171 -14.14 0.17 8.59
C THR A 171 -15.58 -0.33 8.79
N LEU A 172 -16.14 -1.03 7.81
CA LEU A 172 -17.47 -1.64 7.90
C LEU A 172 -17.50 -2.79 8.91
N LEU A 173 -16.46 -3.64 8.97
CA LEU A 173 -16.34 -4.68 10.02
C LEU A 173 -16.30 -4.07 11.42
N LEU A 174 -15.57 -2.96 11.61
CA LEU A 174 -15.58 -2.22 12.87
C LEU A 174 -16.97 -1.70 13.23
N TRP A 175 -17.67 -1.12 12.27
CA TRP A 175 -19.02 -0.58 12.48
C TRP A 175 -20.02 -1.69 12.82
N MET A 176 -20.05 -2.76 12.02
CA MET A 176 -20.92 -3.92 12.24
C MET A 176 -20.65 -4.59 13.58
N SER A 177 -19.37 -4.78 13.93
CA SER A 177 -19.00 -5.36 15.24
C SER A 177 -19.44 -4.47 16.40
N GLY A 178 -19.39 -3.14 16.26
CA GLY A 178 -19.92 -2.21 17.26
C GLY A 178 -21.44 -2.34 17.43
N ALA A 179 -22.17 -2.40 16.31
CA ALA A 179 -23.62 -2.57 16.33
C ALA A 179 -24.04 -3.88 17.02
N LEU A 180 -23.33 -4.98 16.75
CA LEU A 180 -23.58 -6.27 17.40
C LEU A 180 -23.17 -6.26 18.89
N ALA A 181 -22.06 -5.62 19.23
CA ALA A 181 -21.57 -5.52 20.61
C ALA A 181 -22.33 -4.49 21.46
N ALA A 182 -23.22 -3.68 20.88
CA ALA A 182 -24.01 -2.68 21.59
C ALA A 182 -24.92 -3.30 22.67
N ARG A 183 -25.37 -4.55 22.45
CA ARG A 183 -26.24 -5.28 23.40
C ARG A 183 -25.45 -5.99 24.50
N ARG A 184 -24.25 -6.48 24.18
CA ARG A 184 -23.33 -7.15 25.14
C ARG A 184 -21.89 -6.87 24.75
N PRO A 185 -21.04 -6.40 25.69
CA PRO A 185 -19.65 -6.09 25.39
C PRO A 185 -18.90 -7.35 24.98
N ALA A 186 -18.49 -7.40 23.72
CA ALA A 186 -17.76 -8.50 23.11
C ALA A 186 -16.44 -7.99 22.51
N PRO A 187 -15.40 -7.76 23.34
CA PRO A 187 -14.13 -7.18 22.88
C PRO A 187 -13.40 -8.07 21.85
N TRP A 188 -13.75 -9.36 21.77
CA TRP A 188 -13.20 -10.34 20.83
C TRP A 188 -13.89 -10.33 19.46
N LEU A 189 -15.05 -9.67 19.34
CA LEU A 189 -15.89 -9.78 18.14
C LEU A 189 -15.19 -9.27 16.89
N LEU A 190 -14.58 -8.08 16.97
CA LEU A 190 -13.83 -7.53 15.84
C LEU A 190 -12.62 -8.42 15.49
N PRO A 191 -11.70 -8.78 16.42
CA PRO A 191 -10.61 -9.69 16.12
C PRO A 191 -11.09 -11.02 15.52
N GLY A 192 -12.18 -11.59 16.04
CA GLY A 192 -12.78 -12.82 15.52
C GLY A 192 -13.27 -12.67 14.09
N LEU A 193 -13.96 -11.57 13.75
CA LEU A 193 -14.41 -11.29 12.38
C LEU A 193 -13.23 -11.08 11.42
N VAL A 194 -12.17 -10.37 11.86
CA VAL A 194 -10.96 -10.18 11.04
C VAL A 194 -10.25 -11.51 10.80
N VAL A 195 -10.11 -12.35 11.82
CA VAL A 195 -9.51 -13.68 11.69
C VAL A 195 -10.36 -14.57 10.78
N GLY A 196 -11.68 -14.58 10.96
CA GLY A 196 -12.61 -15.36 10.13
C GLY A 196 -12.56 -14.94 8.66
N LEU A 197 -12.60 -13.64 8.37
CA LEU A 197 -12.54 -13.15 7.00
C LEU A 197 -11.15 -13.33 6.38
N ALA A 198 -10.08 -13.19 7.16
CA ALA A 198 -8.73 -13.50 6.69
C ALA A 198 -8.59 -14.98 6.35
N ALA A 199 -9.10 -15.89 7.18
CA ALA A 199 -9.11 -17.33 6.90
C ALA A 199 -9.95 -17.66 5.66
N LEU A 200 -11.16 -17.09 5.53
CA LEU A 200 -12.00 -17.25 4.34
C LEU A 200 -11.30 -16.77 3.08
N SER A 201 -10.64 -15.61 3.16
CA SER A 201 -9.83 -15.07 2.08
C SER A 201 -8.71 -16.03 1.68
N LEU A 202 -7.87 -16.46 2.64
CA LEU A 202 -6.70 -17.30 2.36
C LEU A 202 -7.07 -18.70 1.85
N LEU A 203 -8.11 -19.32 2.43
CA LEU A 203 -8.46 -20.71 2.17
C LEU A 203 -9.41 -20.90 0.99
N VAL A 204 -10.24 -19.89 0.68
CA VAL A 204 -11.30 -20.01 -0.33
C VAL A 204 -11.15 -18.93 -1.41
N VAL A 205 -11.38 -17.66 -1.07
CA VAL A 205 -11.53 -16.59 -2.08
C VAL A 205 -10.24 -16.37 -2.88
N ASN A 206 -9.08 -16.38 -2.22
CA ASN A 206 -7.79 -16.14 -2.84
C ASN A 206 -7.33 -17.26 -3.80
N ARG A 207 -8.09 -18.36 -3.91
CA ARG A 207 -7.81 -19.43 -4.87
C ARG A 207 -8.41 -19.17 -6.25
N ASP A 208 -9.36 -18.23 -6.35
CA ASP A 208 -10.04 -17.89 -7.58
C ASP A 208 -9.59 -16.51 -8.06
N ALA A 209 -8.81 -16.48 -9.15
CA ALA A 209 -8.26 -15.27 -9.73
C ALA A 209 -9.34 -14.30 -10.23
N ALA A 210 -10.58 -14.74 -10.47
CA ALA A 210 -11.68 -13.85 -10.86
C ALA A 210 -12.02 -12.79 -9.79
N TRP A 211 -11.54 -12.97 -8.56
CA TRP A 211 -11.73 -12.04 -7.46
C TRP A 211 -10.58 -11.04 -7.30
N ASP A 212 -9.58 -11.00 -8.19
CA ASP A 212 -8.39 -10.17 -8.04
C ASP A 212 -8.63 -8.64 -8.21
N ASP A 213 -9.86 -8.23 -8.50
CA ASP A 213 -10.33 -6.84 -8.43
C ASP A 213 -11.09 -6.49 -7.14
N TRP A 214 -11.23 -7.43 -6.22
CA TRP A 214 -12.06 -7.31 -5.03
C TRP A 214 -11.29 -7.48 -3.71
N ALA A 215 -11.60 -6.60 -2.74
CA ALA A 215 -11.00 -6.63 -1.40
C ALA A 215 -10.98 -8.01 -0.71
N PRO A 216 -12.06 -8.83 -0.74
CA PRO A 216 -12.07 -10.16 -0.12
C PRO A 216 -10.95 -11.08 -0.60
N TYR A 217 -10.45 -10.93 -1.83
CA TYR A 217 -9.31 -11.72 -2.33
C TYR A 217 -7.99 -11.37 -1.62
N PHE A 218 -7.81 -10.10 -1.23
CA PHE A 218 -6.58 -9.61 -0.56
C PHE A 218 -6.72 -9.46 0.95
N PHE A 219 -7.92 -9.66 1.50
CA PHE A 219 -8.17 -9.47 2.92
C PHE A 219 -7.38 -10.45 3.79
N GLY A 220 -6.94 -11.60 3.25
CA GLY A 220 -6.00 -12.50 3.92
C GLY A 220 -4.73 -11.77 4.35
N SER A 221 -3.95 -11.27 3.41
CA SER A 221 -2.70 -10.54 3.68
C SER A 221 -2.93 -9.28 4.52
N TYR A 222 -3.98 -8.51 4.19
CA TYR A 222 -4.34 -7.31 4.95
C TYR A 222 -4.71 -7.64 6.41
N GLY A 223 -5.53 -8.67 6.61
CA GLY A 223 -5.98 -9.17 7.90
C GLY A 223 -4.81 -9.70 8.74
N LEU A 224 -3.86 -10.43 8.15
CA LEU A 224 -2.63 -10.85 8.83
C LEU A 224 -1.86 -9.64 9.41
N GLY A 225 -1.79 -8.54 8.66
CA GLY A 225 -1.23 -7.28 9.14
C GLY A 225 -1.99 -6.67 10.33
N ALA A 226 -3.32 -6.67 10.26
CA ALA A 226 -4.16 -6.20 11.37
C ALA A 226 -3.99 -7.05 12.64
N ILE A 227 -3.92 -8.38 12.49
CA ILE A 227 -3.67 -9.31 13.59
C ILE A 227 -2.25 -9.10 14.16
N ALA A 228 -1.24 -8.87 13.31
CA ALA A 228 0.12 -8.56 13.73
C ALA A 228 0.19 -7.27 14.57
N TRP A 229 -0.63 -6.26 14.25
CA TRP A 229 -0.75 -5.06 15.06
C TRP A 229 -1.21 -5.38 16.50
N TRP A 230 -2.19 -6.26 16.66
CA TRP A 230 -2.67 -6.64 17.98
C TRP A 230 -1.71 -7.60 18.70
N ALA A 231 -1.09 -8.53 17.98
CA ALA A 231 -0.18 -9.54 18.54
C ALA A 231 1.13 -8.94 19.10
N ARG A 232 1.54 -7.76 18.62
CA ARG A 232 2.77 -7.08 19.07
C ARG A 232 2.65 -6.43 20.46
N ASP A 233 1.44 -6.21 20.97
CA ASP A 233 1.24 -5.47 22.22
C ASP A 233 1.69 -6.30 23.44
N LEU A 234 2.77 -5.83 24.09
CA LEU A 234 3.35 -6.48 25.27
C LEU A 234 2.45 -6.41 26.51
N ARG A 235 1.44 -5.53 26.53
CA ARG A 235 0.49 -5.40 27.64
C ARG A 235 -0.56 -6.51 27.63
N ARG A 236 -0.71 -7.25 26.53
CA ARG A 236 -1.66 -8.36 26.41
C ARG A 236 -1.15 -9.60 27.16
N SER A 237 -2.10 -10.42 27.62
CA SER A 237 -1.77 -11.70 28.25
C SER A 237 -0.99 -12.62 27.29
N PRO A 238 -0.07 -13.47 27.80
CA PRO A 238 0.67 -14.41 26.96
C PRO A 238 -0.22 -15.37 26.17
N ILE A 239 -1.40 -15.71 26.70
CA ILE A 239 -2.39 -16.55 26.01
C ILE A 239 -2.98 -15.80 24.81
N ALA A 240 -3.46 -14.57 25.00
CA ALA A 240 -4.01 -13.77 23.90
C ALA A 240 -2.99 -13.52 22.79
N ALA A 241 -1.73 -13.25 23.15
CA ALA A 241 -0.65 -13.11 22.17
C ALA A 241 -0.41 -14.41 21.37
N ARG A 242 -0.40 -15.57 22.03
CA ARG A 242 -0.26 -16.88 21.36
C ARG A 242 -1.44 -17.19 20.45
N LEU A 243 -2.67 -16.86 20.85
CA LEU A 243 -3.87 -17.04 20.02
C LEU A 243 -3.81 -16.17 18.76
N LEU A 244 -3.39 -14.91 18.88
CA LEU A 244 -3.23 -14.02 17.71
C LEU A 244 -2.11 -14.49 16.78
N LEU A 245 -0.99 -15.00 17.33
CA LEU A 245 0.06 -15.60 16.52
C LEU A 245 -0.41 -16.88 15.83
N GLY A 246 -1.18 -17.73 16.53
CA GLY A 246 -1.85 -18.89 15.95
C GLY A 246 -2.82 -18.51 14.84
N ALA A 247 -3.55 -17.40 15.01
CA ALA A 247 -4.46 -16.87 13.99
C ALA A 247 -3.74 -16.30 12.75
N ILE A 248 -2.46 -15.92 12.87
CA ILE A 248 -1.60 -15.59 11.73
C ILE A 248 -1.14 -16.88 11.04
N LEU A 249 -0.59 -17.82 11.81
CA LEU A 249 0.13 -18.98 11.27
C LEU A 249 -0.80 -20.08 10.75
N LEU A 250 -1.81 -20.47 11.53
CA LEU A 250 -2.64 -21.63 11.22
C LEU A 250 -3.35 -21.51 9.86
N PRO A 251 -4.16 -20.47 9.59
CA PRO A 251 -4.83 -20.38 8.29
C PRO A 251 -3.83 -20.19 7.14
N ALA A 252 -2.72 -19.48 7.35
CA ALA A 252 -1.72 -19.26 6.31
C ALA A 252 -0.95 -20.55 5.96
N VAL A 253 -0.54 -21.34 6.95
CA VAL A 253 0.15 -22.61 6.73
C VAL A 253 -0.78 -23.61 6.05
N VAL A 254 -2.02 -23.74 6.52
CA VAL A 254 -3.03 -24.60 5.86
C VAL A 254 -3.27 -24.13 4.43
N ALA A 255 -3.40 -22.82 4.20
CA ALA A 255 -3.59 -22.26 2.86
C ALA A 255 -2.42 -22.58 1.91
N LEU A 256 -1.17 -22.54 2.40
CA LEU A 256 0.04 -22.86 1.64
C LEU A 256 0.22 -24.36 1.42
N MET A 257 -0.21 -25.21 2.35
CA MET A 257 -0.19 -26.67 2.20
C MET A 257 -1.22 -27.16 1.18
N LEU A 258 -2.40 -26.51 1.14
CA LEU A 258 -3.47 -26.84 0.20
C LEU A 258 -3.17 -26.35 -1.23
N ASP A 259 -2.53 -25.20 -1.34
CA ASP A 259 -2.15 -24.60 -2.63
C ASP A 259 -1.08 -23.52 -2.40
N PHE A 260 0.15 -23.85 -2.77
CA PHE A 260 1.30 -23.00 -2.48
C PHE A 260 1.25 -21.71 -3.28
N ARG A 261 1.16 -20.58 -2.56
CA ARG A 261 1.08 -19.24 -3.14
C ARG A 261 2.14 -18.35 -2.52
N SER A 262 3.19 -18.01 -3.29
CA SER A 262 4.34 -17.21 -2.83
C SER A 262 3.94 -15.87 -2.22
N ARG A 263 2.88 -15.25 -2.74
CA ARG A 263 2.28 -14.01 -2.19
C ARG A 263 1.84 -14.18 -0.73
N ILE A 264 1.18 -15.30 -0.40
CA ILE A 264 0.77 -15.61 0.98
C ILE A 264 1.98 -15.91 1.85
N ALA A 265 2.96 -16.65 1.32
CA ALA A 265 4.20 -16.95 2.04
C ALA A 265 4.94 -15.67 2.47
N LEU A 266 5.07 -14.69 1.56
CA LEU A 266 5.63 -13.38 1.91
C LEU A 266 4.77 -12.64 2.94
N ALA A 267 3.45 -12.68 2.80
CA ALA A 267 2.54 -11.98 3.72
C ALA A 267 2.64 -12.49 5.16
N VAL A 268 2.71 -13.82 5.36
CA VAL A 268 2.87 -14.42 6.69
C VAL A 268 4.25 -14.14 7.29
N VAL A 269 5.33 -14.24 6.49
CA VAL A 269 6.69 -13.89 6.92
C VAL A 269 6.75 -12.45 7.40
N LEU A 270 6.16 -11.53 6.63
CA LEU A 270 6.12 -10.12 6.99
C LEU A 270 5.29 -9.84 8.23
N ALA A 271 4.11 -10.47 8.37
CA ALA A 271 3.28 -10.33 9.56
C ALA A 271 4.02 -10.80 10.82
N CYS A 272 4.70 -11.95 10.75
CA CYS A 272 5.54 -12.46 11.83
C CYS A 272 6.73 -11.53 12.12
N ALA A 273 7.43 -11.05 11.10
CA ALA A 273 8.53 -10.09 11.25
C ALA A 273 8.07 -8.81 11.95
N LEU A 274 6.90 -8.28 11.59
CA LEU A 274 6.31 -7.12 12.25
C LEU A 274 6.03 -7.40 13.73
N VAL A 275 5.51 -8.57 14.10
CA VAL A 275 5.31 -8.95 15.51
C VAL A 275 6.65 -9.04 16.25
N ILE A 276 7.62 -9.77 15.71
CA ILE A 276 8.91 -10.04 16.34
C ILE A 276 9.71 -8.75 16.52
N ILE A 277 9.88 -7.96 15.45
CA ILE A 277 10.65 -6.71 15.50
C ILE A 277 10.00 -5.72 16.47
N ASN A 278 8.67 -5.57 16.45
CA ASN A 278 8.00 -4.61 17.33
C ASN A 278 7.93 -5.06 18.81
N ARG A 279 8.30 -6.30 19.13
CA ARG A 279 8.43 -6.82 20.50
C ARG A 279 9.88 -6.90 20.97
N SER A 280 10.87 -6.71 20.09
CA SER A 280 12.28 -6.88 20.41
C SER A 280 12.94 -5.57 20.84
N ALA A 281 14.03 -5.68 21.60
CA ALA A 281 14.88 -4.54 21.95
C ALA A 281 15.43 -3.82 20.70
N ILE A 282 15.71 -4.57 19.63
CA ILE A 282 16.17 -4.04 18.35
C ILE A 282 15.11 -3.10 17.74
N GLY A 283 13.84 -3.50 17.71
CA GLY A 283 12.78 -2.63 17.19
C GLY A 283 12.56 -1.39 18.05
N HIS A 284 12.74 -1.49 19.37
CA HIS A 284 12.72 -0.32 20.24
C HIS A 284 13.88 0.65 19.94
N ALA A 285 15.10 0.15 19.81
CA ALA A 285 16.27 0.94 19.46
C ALA A 285 16.11 1.61 18.08
N LEU A 286 15.66 0.85 17.07
CA LEU A 286 15.39 1.37 15.72
C LEU A 286 14.43 2.56 15.74
N ASN A 287 13.37 2.53 16.55
CA ASN A 287 12.38 3.61 16.62
C ASN A 287 12.84 4.83 17.45
N GLN A 288 13.90 4.70 18.26
CA GLN A 288 14.42 5.78 19.11
C GLN A 288 15.65 6.49 18.50
N ASP A 289 16.32 5.88 17.52
CA ASP A 289 17.53 6.45 16.93
C ASP A 289 17.24 7.60 15.94
N HIS A 290 17.42 8.85 16.37
CA HIS A 290 17.17 10.02 15.54
C HIS A 290 18.05 10.08 14.27
N ARG A 291 19.19 9.37 14.21
CA ARG A 291 20.03 9.29 13.01
C ARG A 291 19.30 8.61 11.85
N LEU A 292 18.28 7.81 12.14
CA LEU A 292 17.48 7.07 11.17
C LEU A 292 16.24 7.84 10.67
N ASN A 293 16.13 9.15 10.96
CA ASN A 293 15.03 10.00 10.47
C ASN A 293 14.92 10.06 8.93
N TRP A 294 15.96 9.65 8.19
CA TRP A 294 15.90 9.52 6.74
C TRP A 294 14.95 8.37 6.31
N ILE A 295 14.84 7.29 7.11
CA ILE A 295 13.91 6.18 6.86
C ILE A 295 12.47 6.70 6.91
N ASP A 296 12.15 7.50 7.92
CA ASP A 296 10.82 8.11 8.07
C ASP A 296 10.48 9.02 6.88
N ARG A 297 11.48 9.73 6.33
CA ARG A 297 11.31 10.58 5.14
C ARG A 297 11.09 9.75 3.88
N LEU A 298 11.93 8.74 3.63
CA LEU A 298 11.78 7.87 2.47
C LEU A 298 10.47 7.06 2.52
N GLY A 299 10.07 6.57 3.69
CA GLY A 299 8.84 5.81 3.89
C GLY A 299 7.56 6.62 3.63
N LYS A 300 7.59 7.93 3.90
CA LYS A 300 6.51 8.86 3.54
C LYS A 300 6.43 9.08 2.03
N MET A 301 7.57 9.09 1.34
CA MET A 301 7.64 9.27 -0.11
C MET A 301 7.30 7.99 -0.90
N SER A 302 7.29 6.81 -0.27
CA SER A 302 7.03 5.55 -0.97
C SER A 302 5.70 5.52 -1.72
N TYR A 303 4.66 6.19 -1.21
CA TYR A 303 3.37 6.30 -1.92
C TYR A 303 3.49 7.15 -3.19
N SER A 304 4.16 8.30 -3.10
CA SER A 304 4.41 9.17 -4.26
C SER A 304 5.26 8.47 -5.33
N VAL A 305 6.35 7.80 -4.94
CA VAL A 305 7.17 7.00 -5.88
C VAL A 305 6.31 5.91 -6.52
N PHE A 306 5.52 5.17 -5.73
CA PHE A 306 4.62 4.14 -6.23
C PHE A 306 3.59 4.69 -7.23
N LEU A 307 3.11 5.92 -7.06
CA LEU A 307 2.17 6.52 -8.02
C LEU A 307 2.83 6.96 -9.32
N ILE A 308 4.01 7.59 -9.24
CA ILE A 308 4.60 8.32 -10.37
C ILE A 308 5.66 7.54 -11.15
N HIS A 309 6.13 6.40 -10.65
CA HIS A 309 7.18 5.65 -11.35
C HIS A 309 6.78 5.25 -12.77
N PHE A 310 5.54 4.83 -13.00
CA PHE A 310 5.08 4.40 -14.33
C PHE A 310 5.23 5.47 -15.42
N PRO A 311 4.68 6.70 -15.30
CA PRO A 311 4.89 7.73 -16.31
C PRO A 311 6.38 8.04 -16.54
N VAL A 312 7.19 8.04 -15.49
CA VAL A 312 8.62 8.33 -15.58
C VAL A 312 9.36 7.22 -16.34
N CYS A 313 9.14 5.96 -15.95
CA CYS A 313 9.70 4.80 -16.62
C CYS A 313 9.28 4.78 -18.09
N LEU A 314 8.01 5.05 -18.39
CA LEU A 314 7.49 5.01 -19.76
C LEU A 314 8.16 6.05 -20.68
N VAL A 315 8.27 7.30 -20.23
CA VAL A 315 8.89 8.37 -21.02
C VAL A 315 10.39 8.11 -21.24
N ILE A 316 11.10 7.68 -20.18
CA ILE A 316 12.53 7.38 -20.30
C ILE A 316 12.75 6.17 -21.20
N ASN A 317 11.92 5.14 -21.08
CA ASN A 317 11.97 3.97 -21.96
C ASN A 317 11.76 4.36 -23.43
N ALA A 318 10.72 5.15 -23.72
CA ALA A 318 10.45 5.62 -25.09
C ALA A 318 11.61 6.47 -25.65
N TRP A 319 12.21 7.32 -24.82
CA TRP A 319 13.36 8.14 -25.22
C TRP A 319 14.59 7.28 -25.54
N PHE A 320 14.96 6.34 -24.66
CA PHE A 320 16.12 5.46 -24.88
C PHE A 320 15.90 4.49 -26.04
N ASN A 321 14.67 4.02 -26.25
CA ASN A 321 14.33 3.19 -27.39
C ASN A 321 14.54 3.91 -28.73
N HIS A 322 14.25 5.22 -28.79
CA HIS A 322 14.30 5.98 -30.03
C HIS A 322 15.67 6.63 -30.28
N PHE A 323 16.30 7.19 -29.26
CA PHE A 323 17.48 8.04 -29.41
C PHE A 323 18.79 7.37 -28.98
N ALA A 324 18.74 6.32 -28.13
CA ALA A 324 19.94 5.64 -27.67
C ALA A 324 20.21 4.37 -28.50
N PRO A 325 21.47 3.93 -28.63
CA PRO A 325 21.77 2.65 -29.27
C PRO A 325 21.06 1.49 -28.58
N ALA A 326 20.56 0.53 -29.37
CA ALA A 326 19.98 -0.72 -28.87
C ALA A 326 21.08 -1.71 -28.45
N THR A 327 21.94 -1.28 -27.52
CA THR A 327 22.97 -2.13 -26.92
C THR A 327 22.73 -2.28 -25.43
N PRO A 328 23.13 -3.42 -24.82
CA PRO A 328 22.87 -3.69 -23.41
C PRO A 328 23.36 -2.59 -22.45
N LEU A 329 24.51 -1.98 -22.75
CA LEU A 329 25.08 -0.92 -21.93
C LEU A 329 24.20 0.33 -21.90
N TRP A 330 23.81 0.84 -23.07
CA TRP A 330 23.01 2.07 -23.18
C TRP A 330 21.61 1.88 -22.59
N GLN A 331 20.99 0.74 -22.86
CA GLN A 331 19.67 0.45 -22.32
C GLN A 331 19.69 0.17 -20.82
N GLY A 332 20.77 -0.44 -20.30
CA GLY A 332 21.01 -0.57 -18.86
C GLY A 332 21.19 0.78 -18.16
N LEU A 333 21.91 1.73 -18.78
CA LEU A 333 21.97 3.12 -18.31
C LEU A 333 20.59 3.80 -18.35
N GLY A 334 19.76 3.48 -19.35
CA GLY A 334 18.36 3.93 -19.43
C GLY A 334 17.51 3.42 -18.28
N MET A 335 17.59 2.12 -17.94
CA MET A 335 16.91 1.54 -16.78
C MET A 335 17.37 2.19 -15.47
N LEU A 336 18.69 2.40 -15.30
CA LEU A 336 19.23 3.10 -14.13
C LEU A 336 18.72 4.54 -14.03
N THR A 337 18.67 5.25 -15.16
CA THR A 337 18.14 6.62 -15.26
C THR A 337 16.66 6.65 -14.90
N ALA A 338 15.88 5.68 -15.39
CA ALA A 338 14.45 5.57 -15.09
C ALA A 338 14.18 5.26 -13.61
N TRP A 339 15.00 4.41 -13.00
CA TRP A 339 14.92 4.10 -11.58
C TRP A 339 15.22 5.33 -10.71
N ILE A 340 16.36 5.99 -10.92
CA ILE A 340 16.74 7.22 -10.19
C ILE A 340 15.71 8.32 -10.44
N GLY A 341 15.30 8.50 -11.70
CA GLY A 341 14.29 9.47 -12.11
C GLY A 341 12.97 9.25 -11.38
N SER A 342 12.54 8.00 -11.19
CA SER A 342 11.32 7.67 -10.45
C SER A 342 11.41 8.05 -8.97
N LEU A 343 12.59 7.90 -8.35
CA LEU A 343 12.81 8.31 -6.95
C LEU A 343 12.78 9.84 -6.81
N LEU A 344 13.46 10.55 -7.71
CA LEU A 344 13.48 12.02 -7.72
C LEU A 344 12.09 12.60 -8.01
N ALA A 345 11.41 12.08 -9.05
CA ALA A 345 10.04 12.47 -9.38
C ALA A 345 9.08 12.17 -8.22
N GLY A 346 9.22 11.03 -7.54
CA GLY A 346 8.44 10.70 -6.36
C GLY A 346 8.67 11.68 -5.21
N ALA A 347 9.92 12.12 -4.97
CA ALA A 347 10.22 13.12 -3.95
C ALA A 347 9.61 14.50 -4.29
N LEU A 348 9.68 14.91 -5.56
CA LEU A 348 9.06 16.15 -6.05
C LEU A 348 7.53 16.06 -5.96
N PHE A 349 6.95 14.95 -6.41
CA PHE A 349 5.50 14.70 -6.36
C PHE A 349 4.99 14.72 -4.92
N HIS A 350 5.72 14.11 -3.99
CA HIS A 350 5.39 14.14 -2.57
C HIS A 350 5.32 15.57 -2.04
N ARG A 351 6.35 16.37 -2.32
CA ARG A 351 6.47 17.75 -1.82
C ARG A 351 5.44 18.69 -2.43
N TRP A 352 5.21 18.60 -3.74
CA TRP A 352 4.48 19.61 -4.49
C TRP A 352 3.03 19.23 -4.82
N ILE A 353 2.67 17.95 -4.75
CA ILE A 353 1.34 17.47 -5.11
C ILE A 353 0.69 16.74 -3.93
N GLU A 354 1.33 15.71 -3.39
CA GLU A 354 0.74 14.89 -2.31
C GLU A 354 0.48 15.70 -1.04
N LEU A 355 1.50 16.42 -0.53
CA LEU A 355 1.38 17.20 0.71
C LEU A 355 0.36 18.34 0.59
N PRO A 356 0.38 19.21 -0.45
CA PRO A 356 -0.60 20.28 -0.58
C PRO A 356 -2.04 19.77 -0.72
N LEU A 357 -2.28 18.75 -1.55
CA LEU A 357 -3.62 18.17 -1.72
C LEU A 357 -4.12 17.51 -0.43
N GLY A 358 -3.22 16.88 0.33
CA GLY A 358 -3.53 16.34 1.65
C GLY A 358 -3.93 17.42 2.67
N GLN A 359 -3.24 18.56 2.67
CA GLN A 359 -3.55 19.70 3.55
C GLN A 359 -4.89 20.35 3.20
N LEU A 360 -5.17 20.57 1.91
CA LEU A 360 -6.45 21.10 1.44
C LEU A 360 -7.62 20.20 1.83
N SER A 361 -7.46 18.89 1.66
CA SER A 361 -8.46 17.90 2.05
C SER A 361 -8.71 17.89 3.56
N ALA A 362 -7.65 18.01 4.36
CA ALA A 362 -7.76 18.09 5.82
C ALA A 362 -8.44 19.39 6.29
N PHE A 363 -8.15 20.52 5.63
CA PHE A 363 -8.79 21.80 5.92
C PHE A 363 -10.29 21.80 5.62
N GLY A 364 -10.69 21.32 4.44
CA GLY A 364 -12.10 21.19 4.06
C GLY A 364 -12.90 20.31 5.03
N GLN A 365 -12.31 19.21 5.49
CA GLN A 365 -12.92 18.32 6.48
C GLN A 365 -13.11 18.98 7.85
N ARG A 366 -12.14 19.78 8.32
CA ARG A 366 -12.26 20.49 9.61
C ARG A 366 -13.40 21.51 9.59
N ARG A 367 -13.54 22.27 8.49
CA ARG A 367 -14.64 23.25 8.31
C ARG A 367 -16.01 22.59 8.25
N ALA A 368 -16.15 21.49 7.51
CA ALA A 368 -17.41 20.74 7.43
C ALA A 368 -17.80 20.11 8.78
N GLY A 369 -16.81 19.60 9.54
CA GLY A 369 -17.01 19.05 10.88
C GLY A 369 -17.51 20.09 11.88
N SER A 370 -16.89 21.29 11.90
CA SER A 370 -17.32 22.39 12.78
C SER A 370 -18.72 22.91 12.46
N ALA A 371 -19.12 22.95 11.19
CA ALA A 371 -20.46 23.37 10.80
C ALA A 371 -21.55 22.36 11.21
N SER A 372 -21.21 21.07 11.29
CA SER A 372 -22.11 20.00 11.76
C SER A 372 -22.23 19.88 13.28
N ALA A 373 -21.34 20.51 14.04
CA ALA A 373 -21.34 20.48 15.51
C ALA A 373 -22.05 21.70 16.15
N ILE A 374 -22.44 22.68 15.32
CA ILE A 374 -23.18 23.88 15.72
C ILE A 374 -24.71 23.72 15.45
N ARG A 375 -25.11 22.60 14.83
CA ARG A 375 -26.50 22.13 14.72
C ARG A 375 -26.67 20.89 15.58
#